data_AF-A0A916HSM1-F1
#
_entry.id   AF-A0A916HSM1-F1
#
_cell.length_a   1.000
_cell.length_b   1.000
_cell.length_c   1.000
_cell.angle_alpha   90.00
_cell.angle_beta   90.00
_cell.angle_gamma   90.00
#
_symmetry.space_group_name_H-M   'P 1'
#
loop_
_entity.id
_entity.type
_entity.pdbx_description
1 polymer ?
#
loop_
_entity_poly.entity_id
_entity_poly.type
_entity_poly.pdbx_seq_one_letter_code
_entity_poly.pdbx_strand_id
1 'polypeptide(L)'
;MPRSPAQRAARDQRIVRLYKHDRLTCAQIAARLRLNTSTVARIISRRGLMRPNGWNAKPVAAHQARNALIKRLYTRDKLTAEDIAVRVPSLTASGVRQVLHRMGVKGRKPGSWSPPRPPEFYAIRAFAHRIAPQVGRGPDTSTRHFAKMIGTSPERLRAHLRAIGTPKRLGRAATITFDDAVQIKALLVKGDLTFGQLAEQFGLSDSTIWAISVGRAWKDAPWPAGKKYQPRSTGRRTRGR
;
A
#
# COMPACT_ATOMS: atom_id res chain seq x y z
N MET A 1 43.54 20.32 15.15
CA MET A 1 43.84 20.92 16.47
C MET A 1 42.62 20.80 17.39
N PRO A 2 42.65 19.95 18.43
CA PRO A 2 41.60 19.93 19.46
C PRO A 2 41.56 21.29 20.20
N ARG A 3 40.35 21.80 20.50
CA ARG A 3 40.18 23.06 21.25
C ARG A 3 40.64 22.89 22.70
N SER A 4 41.26 23.93 23.27
CA SER A 4 41.67 23.93 24.67
C SER A 4 40.46 23.81 25.62
N PRO A 5 40.64 23.31 26.85
CA PRO A 5 39.57 23.26 27.85
C PRO A 5 38.88 24.62 28.06
N ALA A 6 39.64 25.71 28.12
CA ALA A 6 39.12 27.07 28.27
C ALA A 6 38.22 27.50 27.09
N GLN A 7 38.64 27.21 25.86
CA GLN A 7 37.84 27.51 24.66
C GLN A 7 36.53 26.74 24.62
N ARG A 8 36.51 25.49 25.13
CA ARG A 8 35.28 24.70 25.25
C ARG A 8 34.33 25.31 26.29
N ALA A 9 34.85 25.70 27.46
CA ALA A 9 34.05 26.33 28.51
C ALA A 9 33.40 27.65 28.05
N ALA A 10 34.16 28.52 27.39
CA ALA A 10 33.65 29.79 26.86
C ALA A 10 32.56 29.58 25.80
N ARG A 11 32.72 28.59 24.91
CA ARG A 11 31.68 28.22 23.94
C ARG A 11 30.42 27.72 24.61
N ASP A 12 30.55 26.85 25.61
CA ASP A 12 29.41 26.27 26.31
C ASP A 12 28.64 27.35 27.09
N GLN A 13 29.33 28.29 27.74
CA GLN A 13 28.72 29.47 28.36
C GLN A 13 27.96 30.33 27.35
N ARG A 14 28.54 30.56 26.16
CA ARG A 14 27.86 31.29 25.08
C ARG A 14 26.58 30.58 24.64
N ILE A 15 26.59 29.25 24.51
CA ILE A 15 25.39 28.45 24.21
C ILE A 15 24.33 28.62 25.30
N VAL A 16 24.73 28.51 26.58
CA VAL A 16 23.81 28.67 27.72
C VAL A 16 23.21 30.07 27.75
N ARG A 17 24.01 31.10 27.45
CA ARG A 17 23.53 32.49 27.41
C ARG A 17 22.47 32.69 26.32
N LEU A 18 22.77 32.29 25.08
CA LEU A 18 21.82 32.35 23.96
C LEU A 18 20.53 31.56 24.23
N TYR A 19 20.63 30.47 25.00
CA TYR A 19 19.49 29.65 25.36
C TYR A 19 18.62 30.29 26.45
N LYS A 20 19.23 30.71 27.57
CA LYS A 20 18.51 31.23 28.74
C LYS A 20 17.99 32.65 28.53
N HIS A 21 18.83 33.54 28.02
CA HIS A 21 18.52 34.97 27.95
C HIS A 21 17.86 35.34 26.64
N ASP A 22 18.42 34.89 25.51
CA ASP A 22 17.92 35.28 24.19
C ASP A 22 16.79 34.37 23.69
N ARG A 23 16.42 33.35 24.49
CA ARG A 23 15.33 32.38 24.21
C ARG A 23 15.43 31.70 22.84
N LEU A 24 16.64 31.51 22.31
CA LEU A 24 16.85 30.88 21.00
C LEU A 24 16.73 29.35 21.09
N THR A 25 16.08 28.75 20.08
CA THR A 25 15.99 27.29 19.94
C THR A 25 17.37 26.67 19.65
N CYS A 26 17.55 25.36 19.92
CA CYS A 26 18.81 24.67 19.61
C CYS A 26 19.20 24.79 18.12
N ALA A 27 18.21 24.83 17.22
CA ALA A 27 18.44 24.98 15.78
C ALA A 27 18.95 26.40 15.43
N GLN A 28 18.36 27.44 16.02
CA GLN A 28 18.82 28.82 15.83
C GLN A 28 20.22 29.04 16.40
N ILE A 29 20.50 28.50 17.60
CA ILE A 29 21.85 28.56 18.21
C ILE A 29 22.87 27.81 17.33
N ALA A 30 22.49 26.63 16.82
CA ALA A 30 23.33 25.83 15.93
C ALA A 30 23.67 26.58 14.64
N ALA A 31 22.68 27.17 13.97
CA ALA A 31 22.90 28.00 12.78
C ALA A 31 23.80 29.21 13.09
N ARG A 32 23.51 29.94 14.18
CA ARG A 32 24.25 31.16 14.57
C ARG A 32 25.72 30.89 14.93
N LEU A 33 26.01 29.76 15.57
CA LEU A 33 27.36 29.39 15.98
C LEU A 33 28.05 28.42 15.01
N ARG A 34 27.42 28.09 13.87
CA ARG A 34 27.87 27.07 12.91
C ARG A 34 28.22 25.74 13.60
N LEU A 35 27.33 25.29 14.48
CA LEU A 35 27.44 24.03 15.22
C LEU A 35 26.37 23.04 14.77
N ASN A 36 26.55 21.76 15.09
CA ASN A 36 25.51 20.76 14.94
C ASN A 36 24.44 20.92 16.05
N THR A 37 23.15 20.87 15.67
CA THR A 37 22.00 20.95 16.59
C THR A 37 22.08 19.96 17.75
N SER A 38 22.54 18.74 17.51
CA SER A 38 22.72 17.69 18.53
C SER A 38 23.81 18.05 19.54
N THR A 39 24.87 18.73 19.10
CA THR A 39 25.93 19.22 20.00
C THR A 39 25.40 20.29 20.93
N VAL A 40 24.63 21.25 20.40
CA VAL A 40 23.98 22.29 21.20
C VAL A 40 23.02 21.66 22.22
N ALA A 41 22.16 20.74 21.79
CA ALA A 41 21.21 20.05 22.66
C ALA A 41 21.91 19.30 23.80
N ARG A 42 22.98 18.56 23.50
CA ARG A 42 23.77 17.83 24.49
C ARG A 42 24.43 18.74 25.53
N ILE A 43 24.94 19.91 25.12
CA ILE A 43 25.55 20.88 26.05
C ILE A 43 24.48 21.45 26.99
N ILE A 44 23.31 21.79 26.47
CA ILE A 44 22.17 22.30 27.25
C ILE A 44 21.71 21.24 28.27
N SER A 45 21.51 19.98 27.84
CA SER A 45 21.14 18.87 28.72
C SER A 45 22.17 18.61 29.83
N ARG A 46 23.47 18.60 29.50
CA ARG A 46 24.55 18.42 30.50
C ARG A 46 24.60 19.51 31.56
N ARG A 47 24.03 20.68 31.29
CA ARG A 47 23.95 21.81 32.24
C ARG A 47 22.65 21.83 33.04
N GLY A 48 21.86 20.75 33.00
CA GLY A 48 20.59 20.64 33.72
C GLY A 48 19.49 21.55 33.16
N LEU A 49 19.68 22.11 31.96
CA LEU A 49 18.67 22.95 31.32
C LEU A 49 17.73 22.03 30.56
N MET A 50 16.66 21.60 31.22
CA MET A 50 15.59 20.89 30.54
C MET A 50 14.96 21.80 29.49
N ARG A 51 14.67 21.21 28.32
CA ARG A 51 13.88 21.90 27.30
C ARG A 51 12.51 22.20 27.90
N PRO A 52 12.03 23.46 27.88
CA PRO A 52 10.64 23.74 28.19
C PRO A 52 9.77 22.86 27.29
N ASN A 53 8.89 22.05 27.90
CA ASN A 53 7.90 21.28 27.15
C ASN A 53 7.11 22.28 26.29
N GLY A 54 7.28 22.22 24.97
CA GLY A 54 6.67 23.16 24.03
C GLY A 54 7.64 23.94 23.14
N TRP A 55 8.97 23.85 23.31
CA TRP A 55 9.91 24.60 22.44
C TRP A 55 10.05 24.08 21.00
N ASN A 56 9.51 22.90 20.71
CA ASN A 56 9.27 22.42 19.34
C ASN A 56 7.82 22.65 18.89
N ALA A 57 7.02 23.43 19.63
CA ALA A 57 5.70 23.80 19.18
C ALA A 57 5.87 24.55 17.87
N LYS A 58 5.32 23.96 16.79
CA LYS A 58 5.14 24.68 15.52
C LYS A 58 4.47 26.03 15.84
N PRO A 59 4.74 27.08 15.05
CA PRO A 59 4.13 28.39 15.27
C PRO A 59 2.64 28.21 15.53
N VAL A 60 2.17 28.70 16.68
CA VAL A 60 0.79 28.46 17.14
C VAL A 60 -0.21 28.86 16.06
N ALA A 61 0.07 29.97 15.36
CA ALA A 61 -0.70 30.47 14.22
C ALA A 61 -0.78 29.46 13.05
N ALA A 62 0.33 28.83 12.66
CA ALA A 62 0.33 27.85 11.57
C ALA A 62 -0.48 26.59 11.94
N HIS A 63 -0.40 26.17 13.21
CA HIS A 63 -1.20 25.06 13.72
C HIS A 63 -2.69 25.40 13.77
N GLN A 64 -3.04 26.61 14.22
CA GLN A 64 -4.41 27.10 14.25
C GLN A 64 -5.01 27.24 12.84
N ALA A 65 -4.28 27.83 11.90
CA ALA A 65 -4.71 27.96 10.51
C ALA A 65 -4.98 26.58 9.86
N ARG A 66 -4.07 25.62 10.08
CA ARG A 66 -4.26 24.24 9.61
C ARG A 66 -5.49 23.58 10.24
N ASN A 67 -5.69 23.74 11.54
CA ASN A 67 -6.84 23.19 12.25
C ASN A 67 -8.16 23.82 11.79
N ALA A 68 -8.17 25.13 11.53
CA ALA A 68 -9.32 25.84 10.98
C ALA A 68 -9.68 25.33 9.58
N LEU A 69 -8.68 25.10 8.71
CA LEU A 69 -8.88 24.48 7.40
C LEU A 69 -9.49 23.08 7.53
N ILE A 70 -8.96 22.24 8.41
CA ILE A 70 -9.50 20.88 8.67
C ILE A 70 -10.96 20.97 9.14
N LYS A 71 -11.28 21.89 10.06
CA LYS A 71 -12.67 22.11 10.51
C LYS A 71 -13.57 22.45 9.35
N ARG A 72 -13.17 23.40 8.51
CA ARG A 72 -13.95 23.88 7.36
C ARG A 72 -14.17 22.75 6.35
N LEU A 73 -13.10 22.06 5.95
CA LEU A 73 -13.18 20.95 4.99
C LEU A 73 -14.14 19.86 5.50
N TYR A 74 -14.10 19.56 6.81
CA TYR A 74 -14.99 18.58 7.41
C TYR A 74 -16.44 19.06 7.55
N THR A 75 -16.67 20.27 8.05
CA THR A 75 -18.01 20.73 8.45
C THR A 75 -18.80 21.38 7.31
N ARG A 76 -18.13 22.20 6.50
CA ARG A 76 -18.72 22.97 5.40
C ARG A 76 -18.64 22.23 4.08
N ASP A 77 -17.43 21.83 3.69
CA ASP A 77 -17.19 21.13 2.42
C ASP A 77 -17.50 19.63 2.53
N LYS A 78 -17.85 19.22 3.75
CA LYS A 78 -18.29 17.91 4.17
C LYS A 78 -17.30 16.76 3.93
N LEU A 79 -16.08 16.98 3.47
CA LEU A 79 -15.09 15.94 3.12
C LEU A 79 -14.86 14.89 4.21
N THR A 80 -14.52 13.66 3.78
CA THR A 80 -14.12 12.57 4.70
C THR A 80 -12.73 12.82 5.30
N ALA A 81 -12.37 12.11 6.36
CA ALA A 81 -11.04 12.26 6.97
C ALA A 81 -9.92 11.85 5.99
N GLU A 82 -10.20 10.89 5.11
CA GLU A 82 -9.35 10.40 4.04
C GLU A 82 -9.13 11.48 2.97
N ASP A 83 -10.21 12.10 2.49
CA ASP A 83 -10.11 13.16 1.49
C ASP A 83 -9.40 14.41 2.05
N ILE A 84 -9.64 14.73 3.33
CA ILE A 84 -8.93 15.82 4.01
C ILE A 84 -7.44 15.53 4.11
N ALA A 85 -7.04 14.29 4.41
CA ALA A 85 -5.63 13.90 4.48
C ALA A 85 -4.91 14.04 3.13
N VAL A 86 -5.60 13.77 2.01
CA VAL A 86 -5.06 14.02 0.66
C VAL A 86 -4.81 15.52 0.42
N ARG A 87 -5.72 16.38 0.89
CA ARG A 87 -5.60 17.85 0.72
C ARG A 87 -4.65 18.50 1.73
N VAL A 88 -4.40 17.85 2.87
CA VAL A 88 -3.52 18.33 3.93
C VAL A 88 -2.39 17.31 4.13
N PRO A 89 -1.37 17.28 3.25
CA PRO A 89 -0.37 16.20 3.18
C PRO A 89 0.48 16.05 4.44
N SER A 90 0.41 17.01 5.37
CA SER A 90 1.05 16.91 6.69
C SER A 90 0.34 15.98 7.69
N LEU A 91 -0.81 15.39 7.33
CA LEU A 91 -1.62 14.55 8.21
C LEU A 91 -2.10 13.28 7.50
N THR A 92 -2.13 12.18 8.25
CA THR A 92 -2.84 10.96 7.87
C THR A 92 -4.33 11.08 8.23
N ALA A 93 -5.19 10.21 7.68
CA ALA A 93 -6.61 10.18 8.02
C ALA A 93 -6.85 10.01 9.54
N SER A 94 -6.03 9.19 10.21
CA SER A 94 -6.07 9.05 11.67
C SER A 94 -5.69 10.36 12.38
N GLY A 95 -4.63 11.04 11.90
CA GLY A 95 -4.24 12.36 12.41
C GLY A 95 -5.33 13.42 12.25
N VAL A 96 -6.05 13.42 11.11
CA VAL A 96 -7.21 14.29 10.88
C VAL A 96 -8.30 14.02 11.91
N ARG A 97 -8.66 12.75 12.15
CA ARG A 97 -9.68 12.40 13.17
C ARG A 97 -9.27 12.84 14.57
N GLN A 98 -8.00 12.70 14.93
CA GLN A 98 -7.49 13.14 16.22
C GLN A 98 -7.51 14.68 16.37
N VAL A 99 -7.24 15.42 15.29
CA VAL A 99 -7.37 16.89 15.28
C VAL A 99 -8.83 17.29 15.46
N LEU A 100 -9.75 16.69 14.70
CA LEU A 100 -11.19 16.94 14.81
C LEU A 100 -11.72 16.64 16.23
N HIS A 101 -11.31 15.52 16.81
CA HIS A 101 -11.67 15.14 18.18
C HIS A 101 -11.19 16.17 19.21
N ARG A 102 -9.92 16.60 19.13
CA ARG A 102 -9.37 17.65 20.01
C ARG A 102 -10.07 19.00 19.89
N MET A 103 -10.73 19.25 18.76
CA MET A 103 -11.52 20.45 18.52
C MET A 103 -13.00 20.30 18.90
N GLY A 104 -13.39 19.19 19.54
CA GLY A 104 -14.77 18.92 19.93
C GLY A 104 -15.70 18.62 18.74
N VAL A 105 -15.17 18.33 17.56
CA VAL A 105 -15.99 17.96 16.40
C VAL A 105 -16.38 16.50 16.54
N LYS A 106 -17.65 16.24 16.83
CA LYS A 106 -18.20 14.88 16.94
C LYS A 106 -17.97 14.12 15.63
N GLY A 107 -17.35 12.94 15.75
CA GLY A 107 -17.19 12.03 14.62
C GLY A 107 -18.55 11.63 14.06
N ARG A 108 -18.70 11.65 12.73
CA ARG A 108 -19.87 11.10 12.05
C ARG A 108 -19.94 9.59 12.27
N LYS A 109 -21.17 9.06 12.39
CA LYS A 109 -21.37 7.60 12.46
C LYS A 109 -20.89 6.97 11.15
N PRO A 110 -20.22 5.81 11.19
CA PRO A 110 -19.93 5.03 9.99
C PRO A 110 -21.21 4.87 9.15
N GLY A 111 -21.15 5.23 7.86
CA GLY A 111 -22.27 5.14 6.93
C GLY A 111 -23.27 6.31 6.92
N SER A 112 -23.25 7.23 7.90
CA SER A 112 -24.25 8.31 7.98
C SER A 112 -24.05 9.46 7.00
N TRP A 113 -22.93 9.47 6.27
CA TRP A 113 -22.66 10.49 5.25
C TRP A 113 -21.66 9.95 4.23
N SER A 114 -22.14 9.62 3.03
CA SER A 114 -21.28 9.53 1.86
C SER A 114 -21.32 10.89 1.17
N PRO A 115 -20.18 11.55 0.87
CA PRO A 115 -20.22 12.66 -0.08
C PRO A 115 -20.95 12.20 -1.34
N PRO A 116 -21.63 13.11 -2.08
CA PRO A 116 -22.01 12.79 -3.45
C PRO A 116 -20.73 12.32 -4.12
N ARG A 117 -20.69 11.02 -4.47
CA ARG A 117 -19.48 10.42 -4.98
C ARG A 117 -19.13 11.19 -6.26
N PRO A 118 -17.86 11.55 -6.49
CA PRO A 118 -17.50 12.28 -7.71
C PRO A 118 -18.01 11.50 -8.93
N PRO A 119 -18.37 12.17 -10.04
CA PRO A 119 -18.91 11.51 -11.24
C PRO A 119 -18.06 10.30 -11.69
N GLU A 120 -16.73 10.43 -11.57
CA GLU A 120 -15.75 9.38 -11.81
C GLU A 120 -16.02 8.08 -11.03
N PHE A 121 -16.52 8.17 -9.80
CA PHE A 121 -16.87 7.01 -9.01
C PHE A 121 -17.97 6.18 -9.68
N TYR A 122 -19.00 6.85 -10.21
CA TYR A 122 -20.08 6.18 -10.92
C TYR A 122 -19.59 5.59 -12.24
N ALA A 123 -18.68 6.29 -12.94
CA ALA A 123 -18.03 5.78 -14.14
C ALA A 123 -17.22 4.49 -13.85
N ILE A 124 -16.39 4.48 -12.81
CA ILE A 124 -15.62 3.29 -12.41
C ILE A 124 -16.55 2.16 -11.97
N ARG A 125 -17.63 2.46 -11.24
CA ARG A 125 -18.61 1.44 -10.81
C ARG A 125 -19.35 0.83 -12.00
N ALA A 126 -19.85 1.66 -12.93
CA ALA A 126 -20.53 1.19 -14.13
C ALA A 126 -19.58 0.34 -14.99
N PHE A 127 -18.33 0.80 -15.15
CA PHE A 127 -17.29 0.03 -15.83
C PHE A 127 -17.03 -1.31 -15.14
N ALA A 128 -16.92 -1.34 -13.81
CA ALA A 128 -16.72 -2.55 -13.02
C ALA A 128 -17.86 -3.57 -13.22
N HIS A 129 -19.12 -3.14 -13.25
CA HIS A 129 -20.25 -4.02 -13.56
C HIS A 129 -20.11 -4.64 -14.97
N ARG A 130 -19.72 -3.84 -15.96
CA ARG A 130 -19.54 -4.30 -17.34
C ARG A 130 -18.42 -5.33 -17.49
N ILE A 131 -17.29 -5.13 -16.81
CA ILE A 131 -16.12 -6.02 -16.95
C ILE A 131 -16.13 -7.21 -15.98
N ALA A 132 -16.95 -7.20 -14.92
CA ALA A 132 -16.99 -8.26 -13.91
C ALA A 132 -17.02 -9.69 -14.50
N PRO A 133 -17.82 -10.03 -15.53
CA PRO A 133 -17.80 -11.37 -16.13
C PRO A 133 -16.53 -11.68 -16.93
N GLN A 134 -15.77 -10.67 -17.34
CA GLN A 134 -14.57 -10.83 -18.17
C GLN A 134 -13.30 -10.95 -17.33
N VAL A 135 -13.26 -10.34 -16.13
CA VAL A 135 -12.05 -10.30 -15.30
C VAL A 135 -11.52 -11.70 -15.01
N GLY A 136 -10.32 -11.98 -15.51
CA GLY A 136 -9.65 -13.26 -15.30
C GLY A 136 -10.08 -14.40 -16.23
N ARG A 137 -10.70 -14.14 -17.38
CA ARG A 137 -11.04 -15.17 -18.39
C ARG A 137 -10.00 -15.34 -19.51
N GLY A 138 -8.86 -14.67 -19.43
CA GLY A 138 -7.83 -14.80 -20.48
C GLY A 138 -6.67 -13.80 -20.39
N PRO A 139 -5.76 -13.82 -21.38
CA PRO A 139 -4.79 -12.75 -21.55
C PRO A 139 -5.53 -11.40 -21.64
N ASP A 140 -4.95 -10.35 -21.07
CA ASP A 140 -5.54 -9.00 -21.02
C ASP A 140 -6.81 -8.79 -20.18
N THR A 141 -7.37 -9.83 -19.60
CA THR A 141 -8.52 -9.69 -18.68
C THR A 141 -8.15 -9.37 -17.23
N SER A 142 -6.91 -8.93 -16.99
CA SER A 142 -6.44 -8.63 -15.64
C SER A 142 -7.05 -7.31 -15.14
N THR A 143 -7.30 -7.19 -13.84
CA THR A 143 -7.77 -5.93 -13.24
C THR A 143 -6.78 -4.78 -13.49
N ARG A 144 -5.48 -5.08 -13.62
CA ARG A 144 -4.45 -4.09 -13.95
C ARG A 144 -4.62 -3.55 -15.37
N HIS A 145 -4.88 -4.44 -16.34
CA HIS A 145 -5.15 -4.05 -17.73
C HIS A 145 -6.40 -3.15 -17.80
N PHE A 146 -7.50 -3.59 -17.20
CA PHE A 146 -8.74 -2.80 -17.17
C PHE A 146 -8.60 -1.46 -16.44
N ALA A 147 -7.84 -1.41 -15.35
CA ALA A 147 -7.60 -0.17 -14.63
C ALA A 147 -6.80 0.84 -15.47
N LYS A 148 -5.80 0.36 -16.22
CA LYS A 148 -5.04 1.19 -17.18
C LYS A 148 -5.96 1.78 -18.25
N MET A 149 -6.89 0.99 -18.78
CA MET A 149 -7.82 1.40 -19.83
C MET A 149 -8.71 2.59 -19.44
N ILE A 150 -9.11 2.70 -18.17
CA ILE A 150 -9.97 3.78 -17.67
C ILE A 150 -9.23 4.83 -16.84
N GLY A 151 -7.89 4.82 -16.86
CA GLY A 151 -7.08 5.79 -16.12
C GLY A 151 -7.26 5.75 -14.60
N THR A 152 -7.57 4.59 -14.01
CA THR A 152 -7.71 4.43 -12.55
C THR A 152 -6.61 3.55 -11.96
N SER A 153 -6.44 3.59 -10.64
CA SER A 153 -5.59 2.61 -9.95
C SER A 153 -6.25 1.22 -9.91
N PRO A 154 -5.47 0.13 -10.04
CA PRO A 154 -5.97 -1.23 -9.91
C PRO A 154 -6.68 -1.49 -8.57
N GLU A 155 -6.19 -0.91 -7.48
CA GLU A 155 -6.76 -1.06 -6.14
C GLU A 155 -8.17 -0.48 -6.06
N ARG A 156 -8.38 0.69 -6.67
CA ARG A 156 -9.70 1.34 -6.74
C ARG A 156 -10.67 0.47 -7.53
N LEU A 157 -10.28 0.01 -8.72
CA LEU A 157 -11.13 -0.89 -9.52
C LEU A 157 -11.44 -2.20 -8.78
N ARG A 158 -10.45 -2.82 -8.10
CA ARG A 158 -10.67 -4.01 -7.26
C ARG A 158 -11.63 -3.76 -6.11
N ALA A 159 -11.70 -2.56 -5.55
CA ALA A 159 -12.65 -2.23 -4.50
C ALA A 159 -14.09 -2.25 -5.04
N HIS A 160 -14.31 -1.70 -6.24
CA HIS A 160 -15.61 -1.75 -6.91
C HIS A 160 -16.01 -3.17 -7.30
N LEU A 161 -15.11 -3.95 -7.90
CA LEU A 161 -15.36 -5.36 -8.22
C LEU A 161 -15.74 -6.18 -6.98
N ARG A 162 -15.03 -5.97 -5.85
CA ARG A 162 -15.40 -6.59 -4.57
C ARG A 162 -16.77 -6.17 -4.07
N ALA A 163 -17.12 -4.89 -4.18
CA ALA A 163 -18.43 -4.39 -3.78
C ALA A 163 -19.58 -4.96 -4.63
N ILE A 164 -19.31 -5.40 -5.86
CA ILE A 164 -20.27 -6.04 -6.77
C ILE A 164 -20.34 -7.56 -6.50
N GLY A 165 -19.52 -8.09 -5.59
CA GLY A 165 -19.46 -9.52 -5.32
C GLY A 165 -18.69 -10.29 -6.39
N THR A 166 -17.90 -9.63 -7.23
CA THR A 166 -16.96 -10.35 -8.12
C THR A 166 -16.04 -11.16 -7.20
N PRO A 167 -16.03 -12.50 -7.31
CA PRO A 167 -15.27 -13.34 -6.41
C PRO A 167 -13.82 -12.86 -6.46
N LYS A 168 -13.24 -12.64 -5.27
CA LYS A 168 -11.81 -12.39 -5.16
C LYS A 168 -11.17 -13.58 -5.85
N ARG A 169 -10.65 -13.41 -7.09
CA ARG A 169 -9.87 -14.43 -7.78
C ARG A 169 -8.93 -14.97 -6.72
N LEU A 170 -9.10 -16.24 -6.35
CA LEU A 170 -8.38 -16.84 -5.25
C LEU A 170 -6.91 -16.64 -5.60
N GLY A 171 -6.29 -15.61 -5.01
CA GLY A 171 -4.91 -15.23 -5.28
C GLY A 171 -3.95 -16.28 -4.72
N ARG A 172 -4.49 -17.26 -4.02
CA ARG A 172 -3.93 -18.58 -3.88
C ARG A 172 -4.43 -19.39 -5.06
N ALA A 173 -3.53 -19.83 -5.93
CA ALA A 173 -3.82 -20.99 -6.79
C ALA A 173 -4.62 -21.98 -5.93
N ALA A 174 -5.77 -22.43 -6.43
CA ALA A 174 -6.55 -23.46 -5.74
C ALA A 174 -5.54 -24.49 -5.25
N THR A 175 -5.51 -24.72 -3.93
CA THR A 175 -4.53 -25.63 -3.35
C THR A 175 -4.95 -27.00 -3.83
N ILE A 176 -4.35 -27.42 -4.93
CA ILE A 176 -4.58 -28.70 -5.55
C ILE A 176 -4.33 -29.78 -4.49
N THR A 177 -5.29 -30.67 -4.31
CA THR A 177 -5.17 -31.79 -3.37
C THR A 177 -4.32 -32.89 -3.99
N PHE A 178 -3.91 -33.87 -3.18
CA PHE A 178 -3.20 -35.03 -3.70
C PHE A 178 -4.07 -35.82 -4.70
N ASP A 179 -5.36 -35.97 -4.41
CA ASP A 179 -6.31 -36.68 -5.27
C ASP A 179 -6.53 -35.95 -6.61
N ASP A 180 -6.61 -34.62 -6.59
CA ASP A 180 -6.67 -33.81 -7.81
C ASP A 180 -5.42 -34.05 -8.68
N ALA A 181 -4.23 -34.10 -8.06
CA ALA A 181 -2.99 -34.34 -8.79
C ALA A 181 -2.96 -35.74 -9.45
N VAL A 182 -3.50 -36.76 -8.78
CA VAL A 182 -3.67 -38.12 -9.34
C VAL A 182 -4.67 -38.10 -10.50
N GLN A 183 -5.80 -37.41 -10.34
CA GLN A 183 -6.83 -37.30 -11.38
C GLN A 183 -6.31 -36.56 -12.62
N ILE A 184 -5.57 -35.45 -12.44
CA ILE A 184 -4.93 -34.72 -13.53
C ILE A 184 -3.96 -35.62 -14.28
N LYS A 185 -3.11 -36.40 -13.58
CA LYS A 185 -2.20 -37.35 -14.22
C LYS A 185 -2.95 -38.40 -15.03
N ALA A 186 -4.09 -38.89 -14.53
CA ALA A 186 -4.91 -39.84 -15.28
C ALA A 186 -5.54 -39.24 -16.55
N LEU A 187 -6.06 -38.02 -16.47
CA LEU A 187 -6.60 -37.34 -17.65
C LEU A 187 -5.51 -37.00 -18.67
N LEU A 188 -4.30 -36.65 -18.21
CA LEU A 188 -3.14 -36.45 -19.08
C LEU A 188 -2.76 -37.72 -19.84
N VAL A 189 -2.71 -38.88 -19.17
CA VAL A 189 -2.40 -40.17 -19.81
C VAL A 189 -3.49 -40.58 -20.80
N LYS A 190 -4.76 -40.30 -20.49
CA LYS A 190 -5.89 -40.54 -21.41
C LYS A 190 -5.75 -39.71 -22.70
N GLY A 191 -5.31 -38.46 -22.56
CA GLY A 191 -5.00 -37.58 -23.70
C GLY A 191 -6.20 -36.90 -24.37
N ASP A 192 -7.40 -37.01 -23.81
CA ASP A 192 -8.62 -36.43 -24.39
C ASP A 192 -8.72 -34.91 -24.20
N LEU A 193 -8.06 -34.37 -23.18
CA LEU A 193 -8.14 -32.97 -22.80
C LEU A 193 -6.81 -32.25 -23.06
N THR A 194 -6.92 -31.02 -23.56
CA THR A 194 -5.78 -30.10 -23.65
C THR A 194 -5.41 -29.55 -22.27
N PHE A 195 -4.21 -28.99 -22.12
CA PHE A 195 -3.79 -28.39 -20.84
C PHE A 195 -4.69 -27.23 -20.41
N GLY A 196 -5.20 -26.44 -21.36
CA GLY A 196 -6.13 -25.34 -21.06
C GLY A 196 -7.47 -25.85 -20.52
N GLN A 197 -8.00 -26.94 -21.09
CA GLN A 197 -9.23 -27.57 -20.58
C GLN A 197 -9.04 -28.15 -19.17
N LEU A 198 -7.89 -28.79 -18.90
CA LEU A 198 -7.56 -29.26 -17.55
C LEU A 198 -7.37 -28.10 -16.57
N ALA A 199 -6.70 -27.03 -17.00
CA ALA A 199 -6.50 -25.84 -16.17
C ALA A 199 -7.84 -25.20 -15.79
N GLU A 200 -8.77 -25.08 -16.74
CA GLU A 200 -10.13 -24.60 -16.49
C GLU A 200 -10.89 -25.53 -15.53
N GLN A 201 -10.88 -26.83 -15.78
CA GLN A 201 -11.60 -27.83 -14.98
C GLN A 201 -11.16 -27.84 -13.51
N PHE A 202 -9.86 -27.71 -13.23
CA PHE A 202 -9.30 -27.76 -11.88
C PHE A 202 -9.04 -26.36 -11.27
N GLY A 203 -9.36 -25.28 -11.97
CA GLY A 203 -9.08 -23.91 -11.50
C GLY A 203 -7.58 -23.61 -11.34
N LEU A 204 -6.75 -24.18 -12.21
CA LEU A 204 -5.30 -24.06 -12.21
C LEU A 204 -4.81 -23.21 -13.39
N SER A 205 -3.50 -22.96 -13.45
CA SER A 205 -2.87 -22.36 -14.63
C SER A 205 -2.33 -23.45 -15.55
N ASP A 206 -2.28 -23.20 -16.86
CA ASP A 206 -1.64 -24.10 -17.85
C ASP A 206 -0.21 -24.47 -17.44
N SER A 207 0.54 -23.53 -16.86
CA SER A 207 1.89 -23.76 -16.35
C SER A 207 1.91 -24.76 -15.19
N THR A 208 0.88 -24.77 -14.34
CA THR A 208 0.73 -25.76 -13.26
C THR A 208 0.45 -27.15 -13.84
N ILE A 209 -0.46 -27.24 -14.81
CA ILE A 209 -0.76 -28.51 -15.50
C ILE A 209 0.49 -29.04 -16.21
N TRP A 210 1.24 -28.18 -16.90
CA TRP A 210 2.51 -28.54 -17.52
C TRP A 210 3.55 -28.99 -16.48
N ALA A 211 3.67 -28.30 -15.34
CA ALA A 211 4.59 -28.70 -14.28
C ALA A 211 4.25 -30.07 -13.67
N ILE A 212 2.95 -30.41 -13.57
CA ILE A 212 2.49 -31.75 -13.17
C ILE A 212 2.80 -32.77 -14.26
N SER A 213 2.56 -32.44 -15.53
CA SER A 213 2.74 -33.37 -16.65
C SER A 213 4.18 -33.82 -16.86
N VAL A 214 5.15 -32.93 -16.62
CA VAL A 214 6.59 -33.24 -16.66
C VAL A 214 7.14 -33.77 -15.33
N GLY A 215 6.31 -33.90 -14.29
CA GLY A 215 6.71 -34.37 -12.97
C GLY A 215 7.59 -33.39 -12.18
N ARG A 216 7.58 -32.09 -12.53
CA ARG A 216 8.28 -31.05 -11.77
C ARG A 216 7.55 -30.73 -10.46
N ALA A 217 6.22 -30.75 -10.48
CA ALA A 217 5.35 -30.64 -9.32
C ALA A 217 4.67 -31.98 -9.03
N TRP A 218 4.29 -32.23 -7.76
CA TRP A 218 3.56 -33.44 -7.33
C TRP A 218 4.26 -34.75 -7.72
N LYS A 219 5.53 -34.89 -7.33
CA LYS A 219 6.35 -36.07 -7.62
C LYS A 219 5.82 -37.33 -6.95
N ASP A 220 5.25 -37.18 -5.75
CA ASP A 220 4.77 -38.29 -4.92
C ASP A 220 3.39 -38.81 -5.36
N ALA A 221 2.66 -38.05 -6.18
CA ALA A 221 1.40 -38.52 -6.76
C ALA A 221 1.67 -39.62 -7.81
N PRO A 222 1.11 -40.83 -7.69
CA PRO A 222 1.38 -41.91 -8.63
C PRO A 222 0.84 -41.60 -10.04
N TRP A 223 1.51 -42.14 -11.06
CA TRP A 223 0.97 -42.18 -12.42
C TRP A 223 0.13 -43.44 -12.59
N PRO A 224 -1.06 -43.37 -13.24
CA PRO A 224 -1.88 -44.55 -13.44
C PRO A 224 -1.16 -45.57 -14.33
N ALA A 225 -1.17 -46.84 -13.91
CA ALA A 225 -0.46 -47.94 -14.55
C ALA A 225 1.05 -47.67 -14.77
N GLY A 226 1.66 -46.76 -14.00
CA GLY A 226 3.06 -46.37 -14.15
C GLY A 226 3.39 -45.59 -15.44
N LYS A 227 2.40 -45.26 -16.27
CA LYS A 227 2.61 -44.58 -17.55
C LYS A 227 2.69 -43.07 -17.34
N LYS A 228 3.83 -42.48 -17.66
CA LYS A 228 3.99 -41.01 -17.67
C LYS A 228 3.35 -40.41 -18.92
N TYR A 229 2.87 -39.18 -18.78
CA TYR A 229 2.43 -38.39 -19.93
C TYR A 229 3.55 -38.27 -20.96
N GLN A 230 3.26 -38.67 -22.20
CA GLN A 230 4.12 -38.40 -23.35
C GLN A 230 3.50 -37.22 -24.11
N PRO A 231 4.22 -36.10 -24.27
CA PRO A 231 3.75 -35.01 -25.10
C PRO A 231 3.43 -35.57 -26.49
N ARG A 232 2.22 -35.31 -27.00
CA ARG A 232 1.95 -35.52 -28.43
C ARG A 232 3.07 -34.78 -29.15
N SER A 233 3.83 -35.49 -29.98
CA SER A 233 4.86 -34.86 -30.78
C SER A 233 4.15 -33.72 -31.51
N THR A 234 4.43 -32.48 -31.07
CA THR A 234 3.95 -31.31 -31.78
C THR A 234 4.69 -31.42 -33.08
N GLY A 235 4.04 -31.98 -34.11
CA GLY A 235 4.61 -32.17 -35.44
C GLY A 235 5.28 -30.86 -35.76
N ARG A 236 6.62 -30.85 -35.67
CA ARG A 236 7.40 -29.64 -35.74
C ARG A 236 7.13 -29.20 -37.16
N ARG A 237 6.24 -28.21 -37.35
CA ARG A 237 6.02 -27.59 -38.64
C ARG A 237 7.41 -27.11 -39.04
N THR A 238 8.09 -27.89 -39.86
CA THR A 238 9.32 -27.53 -40.51
C THR A 238 8.93 -26.28 -41.28
N ARG A 239 9.31 -25.12 -40.74
CA ARG A 239 9.23 -23.88 -41.50
C ARG A 239 10.15 -24.14 -42.69
N GLY A 240 9.54 -24.39 -43.85
CA GLY A 240 10.25 -24.42 -45.13
C GLY A 240 11.09 -23.15 -45.19
N ARG A 241 12.37 -23.35 -45.46
CA ARG A 241 13.33 -22.27 -45.68
C ARG A 241 12.99 -21.54 -46.97
#